data_AF-A0A135WF41-F1
#
_entry.id   AF-A0A135WF41-F1
#
_cell.length_a   1.000
_cell.length_b   1.000
_cell.length_c   1.000
_cell.angle_alpha   90.00
_cell.angle_beta   90.00
_cell.angle_gamma   90.00
#
_symmetry.space_group_name_H-M   'P 1'
#
loop_
_entity.id
_entity.type
_entity.pdbx_description
1 polymer ?
#
loop_
_entity_poly.entity_id
_entity_poly.type
_entity_poly.pdbx_seq_one_letter_code
_entity_poly.pdbx_strand_id
1 'polypeptide(L)'
;MIKKNLLIIFSLLFVTIFSQKRVKPVNLHIKGDFTHEATSVIFPALWSGFQREEIYSYDLKNNHLAIGYVQQLTKKSKTTLTLYIYPKKYTDNHLLRDEFSSYEYALNQNSNKGTDLKPLFGSASNDQVKVNYIYSVFDHSMGQPDFFKGVKYTAKKSLLAIYECGGWDFKIRVSSDDMTYEQLEELKNKTENYFGILTIASKKHLPIDKAPDIILSPVVKRDSMMINSTITAAQAKIEWLGTHAEKKEMLTGFNDMNIGSEVFAIEKMIEFYKAHEKDWPMDLDTKKYFDEMIRIADNGRIKDHIYDKYNRLINYEQGAAKRDDYIQFKIDKNISEDTNQIFYKIFYKLE
;
A
#
# COMPACT_ATOMS: atom_id res chain seq x y z
N MET A 1 18.85 -48.39 -27.03
CA MET A 1 17.72 -48.08 -26.11
C MET A 1 17.83 -46.67 -25.46
N ILE A 2 18.44 -45.68 -26.14
CA ILE A 2 18.78 -44.36 -25.54
C ILE A 2 18.00 -43.19 -26.19
N LYS A 3 17.31 -43.41 -27.32
CA LYS A 3 16.61 -42.35 -28.05
C LYS A 3 15.23 -41.94 -27.49
N LYS A 4 14.64 -42.70 -26.55
CA LYS A 4 13.32 -42.38 -25.97
C LYS A 4 13.36 -41.48 -24.73
N ASN A 5 14.49 -41.40 -24.01
CA ASN A 5 14.59 -40.60 -22.79
C ASN A 5 14.98 -39.13 -23.04
N LEU A 6 15.54 -38.80 -24.21
CA LEU A 6 15.92 -37.41 -24.53
C LEU A 6 14.70 -36.51 -24.81
N LEU A 7 13.60 -37.11 -25.30
CA LEU A 7 12.37 -36.38 -25.62
C LEU A 7 11.64 -35.91 -24.35
N ILE A 8 11.74 -36.69 -23.26
CA ILE A 8 11.12 -36.38 -21.96
C ILE A 8 11.84 -35.22 -21.27
N ILE A 9 13.17 -35.12 -21.43
CA ILE A 9 13.98 -34.03 -20.88
C ILE A 9 13.72 -32.72 -21.63
N PHE A 10 13.49 -32.77 -22.95
CA PHE A 10 13.11 -31.58 -23.73
C PHE A 10 11.67 -31.12 -23.45
N SER A 11 10.73 -32.03 -23.15
CA SER A 11 9.38 -31.64 -22.73
C SER A 11 9.33 -31.02 -21.33
N LEU A 12 10.26 -31.37 -20.44
CA LEU A 12 10.32 -30.80 -19.09
C LEU A 12 10.99 -29.41 -19.04
N LEU A 13 11.86 -29.09 -20.00
CA LEU A 13 12.48 -27.76 -20.14
C LEU A 13 11.51 -26.65 -20.59
N PHE A 14 10.37 -27.01 -21.20
CA PHE A 14 9.35 -26.03 -21.60
C PHE A 14 8.37 -25.65 -20.47
N VAL A 15 8.42 -26.33 -19.31
CA VAL A 15 7.52 -26.04 -18.18
C VAL A 15 8.08 -24.91 -17.29
N THR A 16 9.33 -24.48 -17.49
CA THR A 16 9.90 -23.32 -16.80
C THR A 16 9.61 -22.00 -17.52
N ILE A 17 8.36 -21.75 -17.95
CA ILE A 17 7.89 -20.38 -18.24
C ILE A 17 7.38 -19.79 -16.92
N PHE A 18 8.29 -19.67 -15.96
CA PHE A 18 8.11 -18.78 -14.83
C PHE A 18 8.03 -17.36 -15.38
N SER A 19 6.94 -16.66 -15.06
CA SER A 19 6.65 -15.23 -15.30
C SER A 19 7.87 -14.42 -15.79
N GLN A 20 8.12 -14.43 -17.11
CA GLN A 20 9.16 -13.59 -17.69
C GLN A 20 8.61 -12.17 -17.75
N LYS A 21 9.22 -11.28 -16.97
CA LYS A 21 8.99 -9.83 -17.08
C LYS A 21 9.39 -9.39 -18.48
N ARG A 22 8.63 -8.48 -19.07
CA ARG A 22 9.09 -7.82 -20.30
C ARG A 22 10.26 -6.92 -19.95
N VAL A 23 11.24 -6.83 -20.85
CA VAL A 23 12.38 -5.90 -20.69
C VAL A 23 11.90 -4.45 -20.69
N LYS A 24 10.83 -4.16 -21.45
CA LYS A 24 10.12 -2.87 -21.49
C LYS A 24 8.61 -3.10 -21.60
N PRO A 25 7.77 -2.20 -21.08
CA PRO A 25 6.33 -2.28 -21.28
C PRO A 25 5.98 -2.24 -22.77
N VAL A 26 4.94 -2.97 -23.16
CA VAL A 26 4.44 -3.04 -24.55
C VAL A 26 3.01 -2.53 -24.59
N ASN A 27 2.71 -1.59 -25.49
CA ASN A 27 1.33 -1.21 -25.78
C ASN A 27 0.66 -2.33 -26.59
N LEU A 28 -0.48 -2.85 -26.10
CA LEU A 28 -1.16 -3.96 -26.74
C LEU A 28 -1.96 -3.57 -28.00
N HIS A 29 -2.13 -2.27 -28.29
CA HIS A 29 -2.80 -1.75 -29.49
C HIS A 29 -4.20 -2.33 -29.78
N ILE A 30 -4.97 -2.63 -28.74
CA ILE A 30 -6.32 -3.21 -28.86
C ILE A 30 -7.34 -2.11 -29.14
N LYS A 31 -8.12 -2.25 -30.22
CA LYS A 31 -9.11 -1.25 -30.67
C LYS A 31 -10.51 -1.38 -30.03
N GLY A 32 -10.91 -2.57 -29.62
CA GLY A 32 -12.21 -2.85 -29.01
C GLY A 32 -12.13 -2.96 -27.49
N ASP A 33 -13.08 -3.66 -26.88
CA ASP A 33 -13.01 -3.98 -25.46
C ASP A 33 -11.85 -4.95 -25.19
N PHE A 34 -11.17 -4.77 -24.05
CA PHE A 34 -10.12 -5.66 -23.62
C PHE A 34 -10.51 -6.34 -22.31
N THR A 35 -10.53 -7.66 -22.30
CA THR A 35 -10.77 -8.44 -21.08
C THR A 35 -9.44 -8.81 -20.45
N HIS A 36 -9.22 -8.42 -19.20
CA HIS A 36 -8.11 -8.92 -18.41
C HIS A 36 -8.47 -10.29 -17.85
N GLU A 37 -8.06 -11.35 -18.55
CA GLU A 37 -8.43 -12.74 -18.28
C GLU A 37 -8.28 -13.15 -16.81
N ALA A 38 -7.18 -12.75 -16.17
CA ALA A 38 -6.87 -13.16 -14.80
C ALA A 38 -7.84 -12.59 -13.74
N THR A 39 -8.47 -11.45 -14.01
CA THR A 39 -9.47 -10.86 -13.10
C THR A 39 -10.86 -10.73 -13.69
N SER A 40 -11.04 -11.11 -14.95
CA SER A 40 -12.27 -10.98 -15.72
C SER A 40 -12.78 -9.54 -15.86
N VAL A 41 -11.95 -8.54 -15.58
CA VAL A 41 -12.31 -7.12 -15.71
C VAL A 41 -12.29 -6.74 -17.18
N ILE A 42 -13.35 -6.06 -17.62
CA ILE A 42 -13.46 -5.56 -18.99
C ILE A 42 -13.07 -4.08 -19.00
N PHE A 43 -12.10 -3.75 -19.85
CA PHE A 43 -11.63 -2.40 -20.14
C PHE A 43 -12.18 -1.98 -21.51
N PRO A 44 -13.37 -1.36 -21.57
CA PRO A 44 -14.01 -1.00 -22.83
C PRO A 44 -13.23 0.08 -23.57
N ALA A 45 -13.47 0.19 -24.88
CA ALA A 45 -12.87 1.27 -25.68
C ALA A 45 -13.37 2.67 -25.26
N LEU A 46 -14.62 2.79 -24.83
CA LEU A 46 -15.24 4.03 -24.36
C LEU A 46 -15.96 3.75 -23.03
N TRP A 47 -15.69 4.57 -22.01
CA TRP A 47 -16.32 4.43 -20.70
C TRP A 47 -16.60 5.80 -20.08
N SER A 48 -17.87 6.08 -19.74
CA SER A 48 -18.26 7.33 -19.06
C SER A 48 -17.74 8.61 -19.75
N GLY A 49 -17.67 8.61 -21.09
CA GLY A 49 -17.13 9.72 -21.87
C GLY A 49 -15.60 9.80 -21.91
N PHE A 50 -14.89 8.82 -21.35
CA PHE A 50 -13.45 8.63 -21.52
C PHE A 50 -13.15 7.63 -22.63
N GLN A 51 -12.29 8.02 -23.55
CA GLN A 51 -11.74 7.15 -24.59
C GLN A 51 -10.51 6.42 -24.05
N ARG A 52 -10.45 5.09 -24.20
CA ARG A 52 -9.24 4.32 -23.90
C ARG A 52 -8.18 4.63 -24.96
N GLU A 53 -7.03 5.14 -24.55
CA GLU A 53 -5.90 5.46 -25.45
C GLU A 53 -4.85 4.35 -25.45
N GLU A 54 -4.60 3.72 -24.30
CA GLU A 54 -3.48 2.81 -24.13
C GLU A 54 -3.76 1.68 -23.14
N ILE A 55 -3.17 0.52 -23.44
CA ILE A 55 -3.00 -0.59 -22.48
C ILE A 55 -1.54 -0.99 -22.56
N TYR A 56 -0.77 -0.67 -21.54
CA TYR A 56 0.60 -1.17 -21.39
C TYR A 56 0.59 -2.46 -20.57
N SER A 57 1.26 -3.46 -21.12
CA SER A 57 1.56 -4.72 -20.43
C SER A 57 3.03 -4.77 -20.06
N TYR A 58 3.32 -5.15 -18.81
CA TYR A 58 4.66 -5.25 -18.24
C TYR A 58 5.16 -6.70 -18.17
N ASP A 59 4.31 -7.68 -18.43
CA ASP A 59 4.64 -9.11 -18.41
C ASP A 59 4.08 -9.83 -19.64
N LEU A 60 4.64 -10.99 -19.98
CA LEU A 60 4.20 -11.72 -21.18
C LEU A 60 2.78 -12.28 -21.04
N LYS A 61 2.30 -12.50 -19.81
CA LYS A 61 0.96 -13.00 -19.51
C LYS A 61 -0.10 -11.90 -19.49
N ASN A 62 0.29 -10.63 -19.60
CA ASN A 62 -0.60 -9.48 -19.51
C ASN A 62 -1.36 -9.41 -18.18
N ASN A 63 -0.75 -9.91 -17.10
CA ASN A 63 -1.30 -9.82 -15.75
C ASN A 63 -0.93 -8.51 -15.06
N HIS A 64 0.17 -7.87 -15.48
CA HIS A 64 0.59 -6.57 -14.98
C HIS A 64 0.31 -5.53 -16.06
N LEU A 65 -0.72 -4.72 -15.83
CA LEU A 65 -1.24 -3.76 -16.78
C LEU A 65 -1.33 -2.34 -16.21
N ALA A 66 -1.13 -1.36 -17.09
CA ALA A 66 -1.58 0.01 -16.91
C ALA A 66 -2.52 0.38 -18.07
N ILE A 67 -3.73 0.84 -17.74
CA ILE A 67 -4.78 1.19 -18.70
C ILE A 67 -5.03 2.69 -18.61
N GLY A 68 -4.85 3.38 -19.73
CA GLY A 68 -5.03 4.82 -19.85
C GLY A 68 -6.33 5.20 -20.57
N TYR A 69 -7.14 6.00 -19.89
CA TYR A 69 -8.39 6.59 -20.36
C TYR A 69 -8.25 8.12 -20.40
N VAL A 70 -8.74 8.75 -21.45
CA VAL A 70 -8.68 10.20 -21.64
C VAL A 70 -10.06 10.75 -21.96
N GLN A 71 -10.42 11.82 -21.25
CA GLN A 71 -11.53 12.69 -21.60
C GLN A 71 -10.98 14.06 -21.95
N GLN A 72 -11.26 14.52 -23.17
CA GLN A 72 -10.78 15.81 -23.69
C GLN A 72 -12.00 16.66 -24.05
N LEU A 73 -12.43 17.56 -23.15
CA LEU A 73 -13.62 18.40 -23.35
C LEU A 73 -13.33 19.55 -24.31
N THR A 74 -12.12 20.10 -24.27
CA THR A 74 -11.65 21.16 -25.17
C THR A 74 -10.20 20.91 -25.56
N LYS A 75 -9.64 21.64 -26.52
CA LYS A 75 -8.20 21.54 -26.86
C LYS A 75 -7.24 21.80 -25.68
N LYS A 76 -7.72 22.39 -24.57
CA LYS A 76 -6.91 22.75 -23.39
C LYS A 76 -7.30 22.01 -22.11
N SER A 77 -8.47 21.37 -22.06
CA SER A 77 -8.93 20.60 -20.90
C SER A 77 -8.79 19.12 -21.20
N LYS A 78 -7.90 18.46 -20.45
CA LYS A 78 -7.67 17.02 -20.47
C LYS A 78 -7.81 16.45 -19.07
N THR A 79 -8.64 15.42 -18.92
CA THR A 79 -8.63 14.53 -17.77
C THR A 79 -8.09 13.17 -18.20
N THR A 80 -7.07 12.70 -17.50
CA THR A 80 -6.46 11.37 -17.70
C THR A 80 -6.76 10.51 -16.49
N LEU A 81 -7.35 9.34 -16.72
CA LEU A 81 -7.56 8.28 -15.75
C LEU A 81 -6.61 7.13 -16.10
N THR A 82 -5.80 6.71 -15.14
CA THR A 82 -4.92 5.54 -15.29
C THR A 82 -5.26 4.50 -14.23
N LEU A 83 -5.56 3.29 -14.68
CA LEU A 83 -5.83 2.14 -13.85
C LEU A 83 -4.61 1.22 -13.88
N TYR A 84 -4.15 0.78 -12.73
CA TYR A 84 -3.08 -0.20 -12.61
C TYR A 84 -3.66 -1.47 -11.99
N ILE A 85 -3.30 -2.60 -12.57
CA ILE A 85 -3.65 -3.93 -12.05
C ILE A 85 -2.46 -4.86 -12.20
N TYR A 86 -2.03 -5.49 -11.12
CA TYR A 86 -0.89 -6.41 -11.16
C TYR A 86 -0.93 -7.44 -10.03
N PRO A 87 -0.39 -8.65 -10.25
CA PRO A 87 -0.40 -9.70 -9.23
C PRO A 87 0.69 -9.46 -8.20
N LYS A 88 0.41 -9.83 -6.96
CA LYS A 88 1.38 -9.85 -5.86
C LYS A 88 1.99 -11.23 -5.66
N LYS A 89 3.25 -11.21 -5.20
CA LYS A 89 3.94 -12.39 -4.66
C LYS A 89 3.87 -12.47 -3.15
N TYR A 90 3.73 -11.32 -2.49
CA TYR A 90 3.55 -11.20 -1.07
C TYR A 90 2.66 -9.99 -0.78
N THR A 91 1.92 -10.06 0.31
CA THR A 91 1.15 -8.93 0.85
C THR A 91 1.56 -8.79 2.31
N ASP A 92 2.09 -7.62 2.67
CA ASP A 92 2.46 -7.28 4.05
C ASP A 92 1.53 -6.21 4.64
N ASN A 93 1.50 -6.11 5.96
CA ASN A 93 0.61 -5.21 6.67
C ASN A 93 0.84 -3.71 6.35
N HIS A 94 2.01 -3.29 5.88
CA HIS A 94 2.29 -1.89 5.59
C HIS A 94 2.03 -1.49 4.14
N LEU A 95 1.56 -2.42 3.30
CA LEU A 95 1.39 -2.21 1.86
C LEU A 95 0.78 -0.84 1.50
N LEU A 96 -0.41 -0.52 2.03
CA LEU A 96 -1.10 0.72 1.68
C LEU A 96 -0.27 1.97 2.04
N ARG A 97 0.39 1.95 3.21
CA ARG A 97 1.25 3.05 3.67
C ARG A 97 2.45 3.20 2.75
N ASP A 98 3.14 2.09 2.49
CA ASP A 98 4.37 2.09 1.70
C ASP A 98 4.11 2.54 0.26
N GLU A 99 3.02 2.08 -0.36
CA GLU A 99 2.67 2.49 -1.72
C GLU A 99 2.24 3.96 -1.79
N PHE A 100 1.53 4.46 -0.78
CA PHE A 100 1.12 5.86 -0.70
C PHE A 100 2.33 6.79 -0.47
N SER A 101 3.19 6.49 0.50
CA SER A 101 4.45 7.22 0.74
C SER A 101 5.37 7.20 -0.48
N SER A 102 5.51 6.05 -1.13
CA SER A 102 6.34 5.92 -2.34
C SER A 102 5.83 6.80 -3.47
N TYR A 103 4.51 6.92 -3.60
CA TYR A 103 3.89 7.81 -4.57
C TYR A 103 4.08 9.28 -4.21
N GLU A 104 3.87 9.67 -2.94
CA GLU A 104 4.14 11.04 -2.47
C GLU A 104 5.59 11.46 -2.73
N TYR A 105 6.54 10.57 -2.44
CA TYR A 105 7.96 10.80 -2.73
C TYR A 105 8.19 11.01 -4.23
N ALA A 106 7.72 10.09 -5.07
CA ALA A 106 7.87 10.19 -6.52
C ALA A 106 7.19 11.45 -7.09
N LEU A 107 6.05 11.84 -6.55
CA LEU A 107 5.32 13.04 -6.94
C LEU A 107 6.15 14.30 -6.65
N ASN A 108 6.72 14.39 -5.45
CA ASN A 108 7.55 15.52 -5.04
C ASN A 108 8.87 15.61 -5.81
N GLN A 109 9.45 14.50 -6.25
CA GLN A 109 10.63 14.50 -7.15
C GLN A 109 10.33 15.04 -8.55
N ASN A 110 9.07 14.93 -9.01
CA ASN A 110 8.65 15.34 -10.36
C ASN A 110 7.86 16.67 -10.36
N SER A 111 7.73 17.31 -9.21
CA SER A 111 7.04 18.59 -9.02
C SER A 111 8.04 19.74 -8.91
N ASN A 112 7.63 20.94 -9.30
CA ASN A 112 8.34 22.18 -8.92
C ASN A 112 7.78 22.83 -7.64
N LYS A 113 6.80 22.19 -7.00
CA LYS A 113 6.20 22.61 -5.72
C LYS A 113 6.00 21.40 -4.82
N GLY A 114 6.27 21.55 -3.52
CA GLY A 114 5.91 20.52 -2.55
C GLY A 114 4.42 20.22 -2.61
N THR A 115 4.07 18.95 -2.72
CA THR A 115 2.70 18.44 -2.61
C THR A 115 2.62 17.61 -1.33
N ASP A 116 1.80 18.06 -0.39
CA ASP A 116 1.47 17.33 0.84
C ASP A 116 0.21 16.52 0.59
N LEU A 117 0.34 15.19 0.52
CA LEU A 117 -0.81 14.31 0.32
C LEU A 117 -1.54 14.11 1.64
N LYS A 118 -2.79 14.55 1.71
CA LYS A 118 -3.66 14.29 2.86
C LYS A 118 -4.33 12.93 2.67
N PRO A 119 -4.00 11.91 3.46
CA PRO A 119 -4.58 10.59 3.29
C PRO A 119 -6.02 10.58 3.79
N LEU A 120 -6.88 9.92 3.02
CA LEU A 120 -8.25 9.57 3.37
C LEU A 120 -8.37 8.05 3.30
N PHE A 121 -9.14 7.48 4.22
CA PHE A 121 -9.27 6.03 4.36
C PHE A 121 -10.72 5.62 4.10
N GLY A 122 -10.91 4.46 3.49
CA GLY A 122 -12.24 3.91 3.29
C GLY A 122 -12.21 2.42 3.02
N SER A 123 -13.40 1.86 2.89
CA SER A 123 -13.59 0.45 2.58
C SER A 123 -14.79 0.23 1.68
N ALA A 124 -14.70 -0.75 0.79
CA ALA A 124 -15.83 -1.28 0.02
C ALA A 124 -16.05 -2.74 0.42
N SER A 125 -17.31 -3.20 0.48
CA SER A 125 -17.61 -4.56 0.89
C SER A 125 -18.83 -5.15 0.20
N ASN A 126 -18.81 -6.48 0.03
CA ASN A 126 -19.97 -7.31 -0.31
C ASN A 126 -20.01 -8.53 0.64
N ASP A 127 -20.79 -9.55 0.27
CA ASP A 127 -20.93 -10.78 1.06
C ASP A 127 -19.67 -11.65 1.12
N GLN A 128 -18.73 -11.47 0.18
CA GLN A 128 -17.53 -12.30 0.05
C GLN A 128 -16.27 -11.65 0.60
N VAL A 129 -16.09 -10.35 0.34
CA VAL A 129 -14.84 -9.63 0.59
C VAL A 129 -15.10 -8.21 1.11
N LYS A 130 -14.11 -7.65 1.81
CA LYS A 130 -14.07 -6.24 2.25
C LYS A 130 -12.70 -5.65 1.93
N VAL A 131 -12.64 -4.80 0.91
CA VAL A 131 -11.42 -4.15 0.43
C VAL A 131 -11.24 -2.82 1.14
N ASN A 132 -10.12 -2.66 1.84
CA ASN A 132 -9.70 -1.38 2.40
C ASN A 132 -8.86 -0.60 1.38
N TYR A 133 -8.91 0.72 1.45
CA TYR A 133 -8.15 1.59 0.57
C TYR A 133 -7.71 2.87 1.25
N ILE A 134 -6.62 3.43 0.72
CA ILE A 134 -6.13 4.76 1.02
C ILE A 134 -6.21 5.60 -0.24
N TYR A 135 -6.69 6.83 -0.12
CA TYR A 135 -6.78 7.74 -1.26
C TYR A 135 -6.47 9.19 -0.86
N SER A 136 -6.25 10.04 -1.85
CA SER A 136 -6.08 11.48 -1.66
C SER A 136 -6.49 12.23 -2.93
N VAL A 137 -7.05 13.41 -2.73
CA VAL A 137 -7.34 14.38 -3.79
C VAL A 137 -6.54 15.64 -3.48
N PHE A 138 -5.79 16.14 -4.46
CA PHE A 138 -4.76 17.14 -4.23
C PHE A 138 -4.44 17.97 -5.47
N ASP A 139 -3.89 19.16 -5.25
CA ASP A 139 -3.26 19.97 -6.28
C ASP A 139 -1.80 19.55 -6.47
N HIS A 140 -1.37 19.45 -7.72
CA HIS A 140 0.01 19.15 -8.07
C HIS A 140 0.46 19.91 -9.32
N SER A 141 1.75 20.16 -9.41
CA SER A 141 2.37 20.86 -10.54
C SER A 141 3.21 19.88 -11.35
N MET A 142 2.59 19.27 -12.36
CA MET A 142 3.20 18.21 -13.13
C MET A 142 4.15 18.77 -14.19
N GLY A 143 5.40 18.33 -14.17
CA GLY A 143 6.36 18.62 -15.23
C GLY A 143 6.02 17.86 -16.51
N GLN A 144 5.97 18.57 -17.64
CA GLN A 144 5.79 18.00 -18.96
C GLN A 144 6.94 18.46 -19.88
N PRO A 145 7.44 17.61 -20.79
CA PRO A 145 8.43 18.03 -21.77
C PRO A 145 7.94 19.24 -22.56
N ASP A 146 8.76 20.29 -22.63
CA ASP A 146 8.47 21.50 -23.40
C ASP A 146 9.65 21.80 -24.32
N PHE A 147 9.38 21.91 -25.61
CA PHE A 147 10.44 22.07 -26.62
C PHE A 147 11.29 23.33 -26.40
N PHE A 148 10.72 24.40 -25.85
CA PHE A 148 11.42 25.67 -25.64
C PHE A 148 12.03 25.80 -24.24
N LYS A 149 11.39 25.19 -23.24
CA LYS A 149 11.73 25.38 -21.81
C LYS A 149 12.35 24.14 -21.16
N GLY A 150 12.53 23.05 -21.91
CA GLY A 150 12.93 21.73 -21.41
C GLY A 150 11.78 21.04 -20.66
N VAL A 151 11.29 21.67 -19.59
CA VAL A 151 10.13 21.22 -18.81
C VAL A 151 9.20 22.38 -18.53
N LYS A 152 7.92 22.21 -18.86
CA LYS A 152 6.84 23.11 -18.47
C LYS A 152 6.00 22.45 -17.39
N TYR A 153 5.84 23.16 -16.29
CA TYR A 153 5.00 22.72 -15.19
C TYR A 153 3.57 23.23 -15.36
N THR A 154 2.60 22.33 -15.22
CA THR A 154 1.17 22.65 -15.30
C THR A 154 0.47 22.26 -14.01
N ALA A 155 -0.31 23.18 -13.45
CA ALA A 155 -1.16 22.89 -12.31
C ALA A 155 -2.26 21.90 -12.74
N LYS A 156 -2.43 20.84 -11.95
CA LYS A 156 -3.42 19.78 -12.15
C LYS A 156 -4.07 19.47 -10.81
N LYS A 157 -5.37 19.20 -10.85
CA LYS A 157 -6.04 18.50 -9.75
C LYS A 157 -5.92 17.02 -9.98
N SER A 158 -5.52 16.29 -8.96
CA SER A 158 -5.15 14.89 -9.06
C SER A 158 -5.84 14.06 -8.00
N LEU A 159 -6.02 12.78 -8.32
CA LEU A 159 -6.51 11.77 -7.39
C LEU A 159 -5.56 10.58 -7.42
N LEU A 160 -5.30 10.03 -6.24
CA LEU A 160 -4.64 8.76 -6.03
C LEU A 160 -5.56 7.89 -5.17
N ALA A 161 -5.82 6.66 -5.58
CA ALA A 161 -6.46 5.65 -4.72
C ALA A 161 -5.75 4.29 -4.88
N ILE A 162 -5.45 3.64 -3.75
CA ILE A 162 -4.69 2.39 -3.67
C ILE A 162 -5.51 1.41 -2.82
N TYR A 163 -5.65 0.18 -3.30
CA TYR A 163 -6.58 -0.80 -2.74
C TYR A 163 -5.88 -2.08 -2.31
N GLU A 164 -6.25 -2.61 -1.14
CA GLU A 164 -5.88 -3.96 -0.69
C GLU A 164 -6.80 -5.02 -1.32
N CYS A 165 -6.43 -5.53 -2.49
CA CYS A 165 -7.21 -6.51 -3.25
C CYS A 165 -6.64 -7.95 -3.14
N GLY A 166 -6.17 -8.33 -1.97
CA GLY A 166 -5.64 -9.67 -1.69
C GLY A 166 -4.35 -9.95 -2.48
N GLY A 167 -4.43 -10.92 -3.39
CA GLY A 167 -3.33 -11.30 -4.27
C GLY A 167 -3.14 -10.39 -5.49
N TRP A 168 -3.95 -9.33 -5.60
CA TRP A 168 -3.85 -8.31 -6.63
C TRP A 168 -3.59 -6.94 -6.00
N ASP A 169 -2.83 -6.12 -6.72
CA ASP A 169 -2.89 -4.66 -6.57
C ASP A 169 -3.86 -4.08 -7.56
N PHE A 170 -4.63 -3.11 -7.08
CA PHE A 170 -5.40 -2.22 -7.92
C PHE A 170 -5.12 -0.78 -7.48
N LYS A 171 -4.94 0.12 -8.45
CA LYS A 171 -4.65 1.53 -8.18
C LYS A 171 -5.28 2.42 -9.23
N ILE A 172 -5.90 3.50 -8.78
CA ILE A 172 -6.45 4.56 -9.62
C ILE A 172 -5.55 5.79 -9.50
N ARG A 173 -5.19 6.38 -10.64
CA ARG A 173 -4.62 7.72 -10.72
C ARG A 173 -5.46 8.56 -11.65
N VAL A 174 -5.77 9.78 -11.24
CA VAL A 174 -6.41 10.78 -12.09
C VAL A 174 -5.57 12.04 -12.09
N SER A 175 -5.46 12.68 -13.25
CA SER A 175 -4.95 14.04 -13.39
C SER A 175 -5.90 14.81 -14.30
N SER A 176 -6.38 15.96 -13.84
CA SER A 176 -7.36 16.79 -14.53
C SER A 176 -6.92 18.26 -14.58
N ASP A 177 -7.26 18.91 -15.70
CA ASP A 177 -7.14 20.36 -15.88
C ASP A 177 -8.30 21.14 -15.23
N ASP A 178 -9.49 20.56 -15.11
CA ASP A 178 -10.72 21.30 -14.85
C ASP A 178 -11.70 20.67 -13.85
N MET A 179 -11.56 19.39 -13.50
CA MET A 179 -12.43 18.74 -12.52
C MET A 179 -12.24 19.33 -11.11
N THR A 180 -13.32 19.53 -10.36
CA THR A 180 -13.27 19.87 -8.92
C THR A 180 -12.87 18.64 -8.08
N TYR A 181 -12.63 18.84 -6.77
CA TYR A 181 -12.33 17.74 -5.86
C TYR A 181 -13.51 16.77 -5.74
N GLU A 182 -14.74 17.29 -5.66
CA GLU A 182 -15.97 16.49 -5.59
C GLU A 182 -16.15 15.65 -6.86
N GLN A 183 -15.85 16.22 -8.04
CA GLN A 183 -15.92 15.50 -9.31
C GLN A 183 -14.89 14.37 -9.40
N LEU A 184 -13.68 14.59 -8.86
CA LEU A 184 -12.65 13.54 -8.79
C LEU A 184 -13.08 12.40 -7.85
N GLU A 185 -13.66 12.71 -6.71
CA GLU A 185 -14.20 11.71 -5.79
C GLU A 185 -15.36 10.92 -6.40
N GLU A 186 -16.27 11.59 -7.12
CA GLU A 186 -17.34 10.94 -7.86
C GLU A 186 -16.78 10.00 -8.94
N LEU A 187 -15.75 10.46 -9.69
CA LEU A 187 -15.07 9.64 -10.70
C LEU A 187 -14.39 8.41 -10.07
N LYS A 188 -13.74 8.55 -8.91
CA LYS A 188 -13.20 7.41 -8.15
C LYS A 188 -14.30 6.40 -7.87
N ASN A 189 -15.43 6.82 -7.27
CA ASN A 189 -16.50 5.90 -6.91
C ASN A 189 -17.12 5.23 -8.15
N LYS A 190 -17.30 5.96 -9.26
CA LYS A 190 -17.73 5.39 -10.54
C LYS A 190 -16.75 4.35 -11.06
N THR A 191 -15.46 4.64 -11.00
CA THR A 191 -14.37 3.75 -11.44
C THR A 191 -14.35 2.47 -10.61
N GLU A 192 -14.41 2.59 -9.28
CA GLU A 192 -14.44 1.44 -8.36
C GLU A 192 -15.58 0.47 -8.65
N ASN A 193 -16.78 1.03 -8.85
CA ASN A 193 -17.99 0.25 -9.10
C ASN A 193 -17.97 -0.41 -10.46
N TYR A 194 -17.58 0.30 -11.52
CA TYR A 194 -17.60 -0.25 -12.87
C TYR A 194 -16.51 -1.30 -13.10
N PHE A 195 -15.26 -1.00 -12.73
CA PHE A 195 -14.16 -1.94 -12.91
C PHE A 195 -14.13 -3.05 -11.84
N GLY A 196 -15.01 -2.95 -10.84
CA GLY A 196 -15.33 -4.04 -9.92
C GLY A 196 -14.19 -4.39 -8.97
N ILE A 197 -13.77 -3.44 -8.12
CA ILE A 197 -12.68 -3.69 -7.15
C ILE A 197 -12.93 -4.92 -6.26
N LEU A 198 -14.18 -5.16 -5.87
CA LEU A 198 -14.56 -6.33 -5.08
C LEU A 198 -14.45 -7.62 -5.91
N THR A 199 -14.81 -7.57 -7.19
CA THR A 199 -14.63 -8.70 -8.11
C THR A 199 -13.16 -9.05 -8.29
N ILE A 200 -12.28 -8.05 -8.42
CA ILE A 200 -10.83 -8.25 -8.50
C ILE A 200 -10.32 -8.95 -7.23
N ALA A 201 -10.69 -8.41 -6.06
CA ALA A 201 -10.26 -8.94 -4.77
C ALA A 201 -10.72 -10.39 -4.52
N SER A 202 -11.91 -10.76 -5.00
CA SER A 202 -12.43 -12.14 -4.90
C SER A 202 -11.66 -13.17 -5.74
N LYS A 203 -10.76 -12.77 -6.65
CA LYS A 203 -10.06 -13.71 -7.55
C LYS A 203 -8.89 -14.42 -6.90
N LYS A 204 -8.22 -13.77 -5.94
CA LYS A 204 -7.06 -14.33 -5.25
C LYS A 204 -7.04 -13.82 -3.81
N HIS A 205 -7.60 -14.61 -2.89
CA HIS A 205 -7.59 -14.28 -1.47
C HIS A 205 -6.21 -14.51 -0.83
N LEU A 206 -5.99 -13.84 0.30
CA LEU A 206 -4.90 -14.16 1.21
C LEU A 206 -5.15 -15.51 1.91
N PRO A 207 -4.10 -16.31 2.16
CA PRO A 207 -4.22 -17.64 2.77
C PRO A 207 -4.40 -17.56 4.30
N ILE A 208 -5.51 -16.98 4.75
CA ILE A 208 -5.78 -16.68 6.17
C ILE A 208 -5.94 -17.90 7.09
N ASP A 209 -6.03 -19.10 6.53
CA ASP A 209 -6.03 -20.34 7.31
C ASP A 209 -4.63 -20.69 7.84
N LYS A 210 -3.58 -20.02 7.34
CA LYS A 210 -2.21 -20.09 7.85
C LYS A 210 -1.92 -18.82 8.63
N ALA A 211 -1.09 -18.91 9.68
CA ALA A 211 -0.56 -17.71 10.31
C ALA A 211 0.35 -16.95 9.33
N PRO A 212 0.34 -15.60 9.31
CA PRO A 212 1.25 -14.83 8.48
C PRO A 212 2.69 -15.00 8.98
N ASP A 213 3.65 -14.97 8.05
CA ASP A 213 5.08 -14.97 8.37
C ASP A 213 5.47 -13.64 9.02
N ILE A 214 6.42 -13.67 9.96
CA ILE A 214 7.00 -12.47 10.60
C ILE A 214 8.39 -12.23 10.00
N ILE A 215 8.64 -11.01 9.53
CA ILE A 215 9.98 -10.55 9.15
C ILE A 215 10.46 -9.49 10.13
N LEU A 216 11.64 -9.71 10.70
CA LEU A 216 12.28 -8.79 11.64
C LEU A 216 13.32 -7.91 10.94
N SER A 217 13.33 -6.63 11.32
CA SER A 217 14.35 -5.67 10.91
C SER A 217 15.75 -6.12 11.36
N PRO A 218 16.82 -5.86 10.59
CA PRO A 218 18.18 -6.19 11.02
C PRO A 218 18.59 -5.53 12.34
N VAL A 219 18.02 -4.36 12.68
CA VAL A 219 18.38 -3.61 13.89
C VAL A 219 18.00 -4.37 15.16
N VAL A 220 16.84 -5.07 15.17
CA VAL A 220 16.39 -5.78 16.37
C VAL A 220 17.22 -7.02 16.65
N LYS A 221 17.88 -7.58 15.64
CA LYS A 221 18.63 -8.84 15.75
C LYS A 221 19.93 -8.73 16.56
N ARG A 222 20.27 -7.52 17.01
CA ARG A 222 21.50 -7.24 17.78
C ARG A 222 21.35 -7.52 19.27
N ASP A 223 20.12 -7.59 19.77
CA ASP A 223 19.82 -7.70 21.19
C ASP A 223 18.68 -8.70 21.43
N SER A 224 18.89 -9.68 22.31
CA SER A 224 17.90 -10.74 22.58
C SER A 224 16.59 -10.20 23.18
N MET A 225 16.67 -9.20 24.06
CA MET A 225 15.47 -8.53 24.61
C MET A 225 14.67 -7.86 23.49
N MET A 226 15.35 -7.13 22.60
CA MET A 226 14.69 -6.49 21.46
C MET A 226 14.05 -7.53 20.51
N ILE A 227 14.75 -8.63 20.18
CA ILE A 227 14.21 -9.72 19.34
C ILE A 227 12.93 -10.26 19.95
N ASN A 228 12.99 -10.73 21.20
CA ASN A 228 11.88 -11.44 21.83
C ASN A 228 10.68 -10.50 22.03
N SER A 229 10.91 -9.26 22.47
CA SER A 229 9.85 -8.27 22.61
C SER A 229 9.17 -7.95 21.28
N THR A 230 9.96 -7.83 20.19
CA THR A 230 9.44 -7.58 18.84
C THR A 230 8.63 -8.76 18.31
N ILE A 231 9.08 -10.00 18.55
CA ILE A 231 8.31 -11.21 18.19
C ILE A 231 6.99 -11.24 18.96
N THR A 232 7.00 -10.95 20.27
CA THR A 232 5.79 -10.87 21.09
C THR A 232 4.82 -9.82 20.55
N ALA A 233 5.31 -8.64 20.18
CA ALA A 233 4.51 -7.59 19.56
C ALA A 233 3.87 -8.05 18.23
N ALA A 234 4.65 -8.70 17.37
CA ALA A 234 4.17 -9.21 16.10
C ALA A 234 3.11 -10.31 16.26
N GLN A 235 3.31 -11.25 17.19
CA GLN A 235 2.34 -12.30 17.51
C GLN A 235 1.05 -11.71 18.09
N ALA A 236 1.16 -10.75 19.00
CA ALA A 236 0.01 -10.03 19.55
C ALA A 236 -0.79 -9.31 18.47
N LYS A 237 -0.11 -8.70 17.50
CA LYS A 237 -0.78 -8.07 16.35
C LYS A 237 -1.56 -9.07 15.51
N ILE A 238 -0.96 -10.23 15.22
CA ILE A 238 -1.61 -11.32 14.46
C ILE A 238 -2.86 -11.81 15.20
N GLU A 239 -2.77 -12.02 16.52
CA GLU A 239 -3.89 -12.45 17.35
C GLU A 239 -5.01 -11.40 17.38
N TRP A 240 -4.64 -10.13 17.56
CA TRP A 240 -5.60 -9.01 17.56
C TRP A 240 -6.36 -8.95 16.25
N LEU A 241 -5.66 -9.04 15.11
CA LEU A 241 -6.27 -9.04 13.79
C LEU A 241 -7.22 -10.23 13.61
N GLY A 242 -6.81 -11.43 14.04
CA GLY A 242 -7.64 -12.63 13.95
C GLY A 242 -8.94 -12.58 14.80
N THR A 243 -8.99 -11.72 15.81
CA THR A 243 -10.13 -11.60 16.74
C THR A 243 -10.98 -10.36 16.51
N HIS A 244 -10.44 -9.30 15.90
CA HIS A 244 -11.12 -8.01 15.74
C HIS A 244 -11.42 -7.64 14.27
N ALA A 245 -10.72 -8.24 13.30
CA ALA A 245 -11.01 -8.01 11.88
C ALA A 245 -12.06 -9.00 11.38
N GLU A 246 -12.91 -8.54 10.45
CA GLU A 246 -13.87 -9.42 9.80
C GLU A 246 -13.14 -10.44 8.92
N LYS A 247 -13.60 -11.70 8.87
CA LYS A 247 -12.98 -12.73 8.02
C LYS A 247 -12.85 -12.26 6.56
N LYS A 248 -13.90 -11.62 6.02
CA LYS A 248 -13.93 -11.12 4.64
C LYS A 248 -12.94 -9.96 4.36
N GLU A 249 -12.51 -9.27 5.40
CA GLU A 249 -11.49 -8.22 5.35
C GLU A 249 -10.09 -8.82 5.31
N MET A 250 -9.86 -9.83 6.16
CA MET A 250 -8.60 -10.58 6.20
C MET A 250 -8.30 -11.31 4.89
N LEU A 251 -9.33 -11.66 4.10
CA LEU A 251 -9.15 -12.27 2.77
C LEU A 251 -8.47 -11.34 1.77
N THR A 252 -8.48 -10.03 1.99
CA THR A 252 -7.98 -9.04 1.02
C THR A 252 -6.81 -8.19 1.52
N GLY A 253 -6.60 -8.12 2.84
CA GLY A 253 -5.54 -7.30 3.41
C GLY A 253 -5.42 -7.47 4.92
N PHE A 254 -4.58 -6.66 5.55
CA PHE A 254 -4.45 -6.62 7.01
C PHE A 254 -5.24 -5.45 7.64
N ASN A 255 -5.68 -4.45 6.86
CA ASN A 255 -6.20 -3.18 7.36
C ASN A 255 -5.35 -2.55 8.46
N ASP A 256 -4.04 -2.48 8.25
CA ASP A 256 -3.15 -1.93 9.27
C ASP A 256 -3.36 -0.42 9.47
N MET A 257 -4.16 0.23 8.63
CA MET A 257 -4.54 1.62 8.81
C MET A 257 -5.38 1.81 10.08
N ASN A 258 -6.01 0.77 10.61
CA ASN A 258 -6.63 0.81 11.92
C ASN A 258 -5.58 0.77 13.04
N ILE A 259 -5.50 1.87 13.79
CA ILE A 259 -4.52 2.06 14.87
C ILE A 259 -4.63 1.06 16.02
N GLY A 260 -5.77 0.39 16.20
CA GLY A 260 -6.00 -0.51 17.34
C GLY A 260 -4.99 -1.66 17.44
N SER A 261 -4.67 -2.29 16.31
CA SER A 261 -3.71 -3.41 16.27
C SER A 261 -2.28 -2.97 16.65
N GLU A 262 -1.88 -1.76 16.25
CA GLU A 262 -0.57 -1.17 16.55
C GLU A 262 -0.44 -0.79 18.03
N VAL A 263 -1.50 -0.22 18.62
CA VAL A 263 -1.54 0.09 20.05
C VAL A 263 -1.36 -1.19 20.85
N PHE A 264 -2.16 -2.21 20.55
CA PHE A 264 -2.10 -3.50 21.26
C PHE A 264 -0.73 -4.16 21.13
N ALA A 265 -0.12 -4.14 19.94
CA ALA A 265 1.21 -4.69 19.72
C ALA A 265 2.29 -3.97 20.54
N ILE A 266 2.24 -2.63 20.61
CA ILE A 266 3.18 -1.83 21.42
C ILE A 266 2.99 -2.12 22.91
N GLU A 267 1.75 -2.19 23.39
CA GLU A 267 1.45 -2.51 24.78
C GLU A 267 2.01 -3.88 25.17
N LYS A 268 1.85 -4.89 24.31
CA LYS A 268 2.42 -6.23 24.51
C LYS A 268 3.94 -6.26 24.44
N MET A 269 4.54 -5.44 23.59
CA MET A 269 5.99 -5.27 23.55
C MET A 269 6.53 -4.73 24.89
N ILE A 270 5.86 -3.72 25.46
CA ILE A 270 6.24 -3.09 26.73
C ILE A 270 5.98 -4.03 27.91
N GLU A 271 4.85 -4.74 27.92
CA GLU A 271 4.50 -5.72 28.96
C GLU A 271 5.55 -6.83 29.04
N PHE A 272 5.95 -7.37 27.88
CA PHE A 272 7.00 -8.38 27.79
C PHE A 272 8.33 -7.86 28.34
N TYR A 273 8.75 -6.67 27.93
CA TYR A 273 9.96 -6.04 28.44
C TYR A 273 9.93 -5.91 29.98
N LYS A 274 8.83 -5.38 30.55
CA LYS A 274 8.68 -5.19 32.00
C LYS A 274 8.75 -6.51 32.76
N ALA A 275 8.20 -7.59 32.20
CA ALA A 275 8.21 -8.91 32.82
C ALA A 275 9.59 -9.59 32.78
N HIS A 276 10.40 -9.28 31.77
CA HIS A 276 11.65 -9.98 31.47
C HIS A 276 12.91 -9.09 31.59
N GLU A 277 12.80 -7.87 32.12
CA GLU A 277 13.90 -6.87 32.18
C GLU A 277 15.20 -7.45 32.75
N LYS A 278 15.11 -8.42 33.67
CA LYS A 278 16.25 -9.03 34.37
C LYS A 278 16.72 -10.35 33.75
N ASP A 279 16.02 -10.85 32.73
CA ASP A 279 16.24 -12.19 32.20
C ASP A 279 17.38 -12.24 31.19
N TRP A 280 17.72 -11.11 30.56
CA TRP A 280 18.79 -11.02 29.57
C TRP A 280 19.70 -9.80 29.77
N PRO A 281 21.01 -9.92 29.47
CA PRO A 281 21.87 -8.75 29.32
C PRO A 281 21.37 -7.91 28.14
N MET A 282 21.37 -6.59 28.32
CA MET A 282 20.70 -5.65 27.42
C MET A 282 21.64 -4.53 27.02
N ASP A 283 21.61 -4.18 25.74
CA ASP A 283 22.29 -3.01 25.21
C ASP A 283 21.68 -1.71 25.77
N LEU A 284 22.52 -0.69 25.93
CA LEU A 284 22.08 0.66 26.33
C LEU A 284 21.05 1.23 25.36
N ASP A 285 21.19 0.95 24.06
CA ASP A 285 20.24 1.42 23.04
C ASP A 285 18.86 0.76 23.20
N THR A 286 18.84 -0.55 23.48
CA THR A 286 17.60 -1.29 23.75
C THR A 286 16.91 -0.76 25.01
N LYS A 287 17.68 -0.56 26.09
CA LYS A 287 17.15 -0.01 27.34
C LYS A 287 16.58 1.38 27.13
N LYS A 288 17.33 2.26 26.45
CA LYS A 288 16.89 3.62 26.11
C LYS A 288 15.58 3.61 25.31
N TYR A 289 15.46 2.74 24.30
CA TYR A 289 14.22 2.59 23.53
C TYR A 289 13.03 2.26 24.43
N PHE A 290 13.16 1.26 25.31
CA PHE A 290 12.06 0.88 26.19
C PHE A 290 11.74 1.94 27.24
N ASP A 291 12.73 2.62 27.80
CA ASP A 291 12.52 3.73 28.73
C ASP A 291 11.78 4.90 28.06
N GLU A 292 12.03 5.16 26.78
CA GLU A 292 11.28 6.15 25.98
C GLU A 292 9.86 5.68 25.66
N MET A 293 9.69 4.43 25.22
CA MET A 293 8.38 3.85 24.92
C MET A 293 7.48 3.75 26.16
N ILE A 294 8.03 3.41 27.32
CA ILE A 294 7.31 3.42 28.60
C ILE A 294 6.88 4.84 28.97
N ARG A 295 7.76 5.85 28.81
CA ARG A 295 7.37 7.26 29.02
C ARG A 295 6.24 7.69 28.10
N ILE A 296 6.25 7.30 26.82
CA ILE A 296 5.15 7.55 25.89
C ILE A 296 3.86 6.88 26.37
N ALA A 297 3.93 5.61 26.78
CA ALA A 297 2.80 4.81 27.25
C ALA A 297 2.17 5.37 28.54
N ASP A 298 2.98 5.65 29.55
CA ASP A 298 2.54 6.13 30.86
C ASP A 298 1.90 7.53 30.79
N ASN A 299 2.19 8.32 29.75
CA ASN A 299 1.55 9.61 29.48
C ASN A 299 0.33 9.50 28.55
N GLY A 300 -0.09 8.28 28.17
CA GLY A 300 -1.23 8.04 27.30
C GLY A 300 -1.02 8.53 25.86
N ARG A 301 0.22 8.58 25.39
CA ARG A 301 0.62 9.16 24.08
C ARG A 301 0.91 8.12 22.99
N ILE A 302 0.56 6.84 23.19
CA ILE A 302 0.83 5.76 22.20
C ILE A 302 0.21 6.07 20.83
N LYS A 303 -1.04 6.54 20.79
CA LYS A 303 -1.72 6.84 19.52
C LYS A 303 -1.07 8.01 18.77
N ASP A 304 -0.66 9.04 19.51
CA ASP A 304 0.04 10.19 18.95
C ASP A 304 1.42 9.78 18.40
N HIS A 305 2.12 8.91 19.14
CA HIS A 305 3.37 8.30 18.70
C HIS A 305 3.22 7.48 17.41
N ILE A 306 2.22 6.60 17.33
CA ILE A 306 1.98 5.80 16.13
C ILE A 306 1.66 6.70 14.93
N TYR A 307 0.90 7.78 15.14
CA TYR A 307 0.57 8.74 14.09
C TYR A 307 1.80 9.48 13.55
N ASP A 308 2.71 9.90 14.43
CA ASP A 308 4.02 10.48 14.07
C ASP A 308 4.90 9.45 13.36
N LYS A 309 5.08 8.27 13.95
CA LYS A 309 5.87 7.15 13.42
C LYS A 309 5.52 6.78 11.98
N TYR A 310 4.23 6.77 11.64
CA TYR A 310 3.77 6.42 10.29
C TYR A 310 3.50 7.65 9.41
N ASN A 311 4.07 8.81 9.73
CA ASN A 311 3.96 10.03 8.92
C ASN A 311 2.50 10.38 8.57
N ARG A 312 1.56 10.19 9.51
CA ARG A 312 0.11 10.43 9.36
C ARG A 312 -0.62 9.39 8.49
N LEU A 313 0.06 8.35 7.99
CA LEU A 313 -0.53 7.26 7.20
C LEU A 313 -1.16 6.19 8.10
N ILE A 314 -2.03 6.64 9.00
CA ILE A 314 -2.83 5.77 9.85
C ILE A 314 -4.12 6.48 10.22
N ASN A 315 -5.22 5.73 10.37
CA ASN A 315 -6.50 6.28 10.73
C ASN A 315 -6.53 6.69 12.20
N TYR A 316 -6.29 7.98 12.44
CA TYR A 316 -6.43 8.60 13.75
C TYR A 316 -7.01 10.01 13.61
N GLU A 317 -8.32 10.15 13.78
CA GLU A 317 -9.06 11.41 13.56
C GLU A 317 -8.50 12.61 14.34
N GLN A 318 -8.06 12.37 15.59
CA GLN A 318 -7.50 13.42 16.44
C GLN A 318 -6.02 13.71 16.13
N GLY A 319 -5.35 12.88 15.32
CA GLY A 319 -3.90 12.95 15.12
C GLY A 319 -3.44 14.28 14.55
N ALA A 320 -4.17 14.82 13.58
CA ALA A 320 -3.83 16.11 12.99
C ALA A 320 -3.89 17.26 14.02
N ALA A 321 -4.89 17.25 14.91
CA ALA A 321 -5.07 18.29 15.92
C ALA A 321 -4.06 18.19 17.07
N LYS A 322 -3.53 16.99 17.35
CA LYS A 322 -2.58 16.73 18.43
C LYS A 322 -1.11 16.76 18.01
N ARG A 323 -0.83 16.93 16.72
CA ARG A 323 0.52 16.85 16.16
C ARG A 323 1.52 17.77 16.86
N ASP A 324 1.18 19.05 16.98
CA ASP A 324 2.11 20.05 17.54
C ASP A 324 2.30 19.83 19.05
N ASP A 325 1.24 19.44 19.77
CA ASP A 325 1.33 19.02 21.18
C ASP A 325 2.26 17.81 21.36
N TYR A 326 2.16 16.81 20.48
CA TYR A 326 3.01 15.63 20.54
C TYR A 326 4.48 15.93 20.22
N ILE A 327 4.74 16.82 19.26
CA ILE A 327 6.10 17.30 18.97
C ILE A 327 6.69 17.98 20.21
N GLN A 328 5.93 18.87 20.86
CA GLN A 328 6.38 19.53 22.08
C GLN A 328 6.62 18.51 23.21
N PHE A 329 5.74 17.53 23.37
CA PHE A 329 5.92 16.43 24.31
C PHE A 329 7.22 15.66 24.07
N LYS A 330 7.57 15.32 22.81
CA LYS A 330 8.82 14.64 22.47
C LYS A 330 10.04 15.47 22.91
N ILE A 331 10.00 16.79 22.68
CA ILE A 331 11.05 17.73 23.09
C ILE A 331 11.17 17.76 24.62
N ASP A 332 10.06 18.00 25.32
CA ASP A 332 10.03 18.14 26.78
C ASP A 332 10.45 16.88 27.52
N LYS A 333 10.16 15.70 26.94
CA LYS A 333 10.48 14.39 27.52
C LYS A 333 11.77 13.78 26.96
N ASN A 334 12.47 14.49 26.06
CA ASN A 334 13.67 14.02 25.37
C ASN A 334 13.48 12.61 24.78
N ILE A 335 12.41 12.46 23.99
CA ILE A 335 12.10 11.24 23.23
C ILE A 335 12.83 11.31 21.89
N SER A 336 13.59 10.26 21.58
CA SER A 336 14.37 10.21 20.34
C SER A 336 13.54 9.70 19.16
N GLU A 337 13.99 10.04 17.95
CA GLU A 337 13.43 9.54 16.69
C GLU A 337 13.66 8.03 16.50
N ASP A 338 14.55 7.40 17.29
CA ASP A 338 14.78 5.94 17.22
C ASP A 338 13.52 5.15 17.60
N THR A 339 12.61 5.74 18.38
CA THR A 339 11.31 5.13 18.71
C THR A 339 10.41 4.94 17.48
N ASN A 340 10.65 5.71 16.41
CA ASN A 340 9.89 5.64 15.15
C ASN A 340 10.34 4.47 14.24
N GLN A 341 11.36 3.69 14.62
CA GLN A 341 11.82 2.58 13.80
C GLN A 341 10.75 1.48 13.60
N ILE A 342 10.66 0.96 12.38
CA ILE A 342 9.83 -0.20 12.04
C ILE A 342 10.64 -1.47 12.29
N PHE A 343 10.22 -2.23 13.30
CA PHE A 343 10.96 -3.40 13.77
C PHE A 343 10.53 -4.71 13.14
N TYR A 344 9.30 -4.79 12.64
CA TYR A 344 8.81 -5.98 11.98
C TYR A 344 7.77 -5.64 10.93
N LYS A 345 7.51 -6.61 10.05
CA LYS A 345 6.29 -6.70 9.25
C LYS A 345 5.72 -8.11 9.36
N ILE A 346 4.42 -8.23 9.21
CA ILE A 346 3.74 -9.51 9.03
C ILE A 346 3.26 -9.60 7.59
N PHE A 347 3.35 -10.79 7.00
CA PHE A 347 3.04 -10.94 5.58
C PHE A 347 2.56 -12.34 5.21
N TYR A 348 1.82 -12.41 4.11
CA TYR A 348 1.50 -13.66 3.43
C TYR A 348 2.30 -13.79 2.14
N LYS A 349 2.81 -14.99 1.87
CA LYS A 349 3.30 -15.37 0.55
C LYS A 349 2.13 -15.88 -0.28
N LEU A 350 2.10 -15.48 -1.54
CA LEU A 350 1.04 -15.79 -2.48
C LEU A 350 1.60 -16.75 -3.51
N GLU A 351 1.21 -18.02 -3.40
CA GLU A 351 1.60 -19.10 -4.32
C GLU A 351 1.12 -18.84 -5.76
#